data_AF-J9RFL8-F1
#
_entry.id   AF-J9RFL8-F1
#
_cell.length_a   1.000
_cell.length_b   1.000
_cell.length_c   1.000
_cell.angle_alpha   90.00
_cell.angle_beta   90.00
_cell.angle_gamma   90.00
#
_symmetry.space_group_name_H-M   'P 1'
#
loop_
_entity.id
_entity.type
_entity.pdbx_description
1 polymer ?
#
loop_
_entity_poly.entity_id
_entity_poly.type
_entity_poly.pdbx_seq_one_letter_code
_entity_poly.pdbx_strand_id
1 'polypeptide(L)' 'AKGAGFQGFEVMCCAFNTHVIELRKN' A
#
# COMPACT_ATOMS: atom_id res chain seq x y z
N ALA A 1 -6.83 2.48 -2.63
CA ALA A 1 -6.24 3.78 -2.24
C ALA A 1 -7.16 4.95 -2.60
N LYS A 2 -7.34 5.28 -3.89
CA LYS A 2 -8.05 6.49 -4.33
C LYS A 2 -9.49 6.65 -3.80
N GLY A 3 -10.30 5.59 -3.84
CA GLY A 3 -11.67 5.62 -3.31
C GLY A 3 -11.80 5.80 -1.79
N ALA A 4 -10.70 5.65 -1.05
CA ALA A 4 -10.63 5.82 0.40
C ALA A 4 -9.85 7.09 0.81
N GLY A 5 -9.59 8.01 -0.13
CA GLY A 5 -8.90 9.28 0.14
C GLY A 5 -7.38 9.19 0.28
N PHE A 6 -6.75 8.12 -0.20
CA PHE A 6 -5.29 8.00 -0.30
C PHE A 6 -4.83 8.39 -1.71
N GLN A 7 -3.73 9.13 -1.82
CA GLN A 7 -3.12 9.53 -3.10
C GLN A 7 -2.60 8.32 -3.89
N GLY A 8 -2.08 7.30 -3.19
CA GLY A 8 -1.52 6.11 -3.83
C GLY A 8 -1.28 4.95 -2.88
N PHE A 9 -0.61 3.91 -3.39
CA PHE A 9 -0.09 2.81 -2.59
C PHE A 9 1.21 2.29 -3.20
N GLU A 10 2.05 1.65 -2.38
CA GLU A 10 3.30 1.03 -2.79
C GLU A 10 3.47 -0.34 -2.13
N VAL A 11 3.96 -1.32 -2.89
CA VAL A 11 4.31 -2.66 -2.35
C VAL A 11 5.73 -2.59 -1.80
N MET A 12 5.88 -2.75 -0.50
CA MET A 12 7.19 -2.60 0.17
C MET A 12 8.00 -3.91 0.10
N CYS A 13 7.38 -5.03 0.47
CA CYS A 13 8.01 -6.33 0.44
C CYS A 13 7.00 -7.48 0.41
N CYS A 14 7.49 -8.69 0.16
CA CYS A 14 6.78 -9.94 0.34
C CYS A 14 7.52 -10.81 1.37
N ALA A 15 6.83 -11.23 2.42
CA ALA A 15 7.35 -12.10 3.46
C ALA A 15 6.40 -13.28 3.67
N PHE A 16 6.91 -14.50 3.51
CA PHE A 16 6.11 -15.74 3.63
C PHE A 16 4.79 -15.69 2.84
N ASN A 17 4.86 -15.28 1.57
CA ASN A 17 3.71 -15.11 0.67
C ASN A 17 2.66 -14.07 1.10
N THR A 18 2.97 -13.26 2.11
CA THR A 18 2.15 -12.12 2.54
C THR A 18 2.82 -10.81 2.12
N HIS A 19 2.07 -9.95 1.46
CA HIS A 19 2.59 -8.66 0.99
C HIS A 19 2.35 -7.56 2.03
N VAL A 20 3.36 -6.73 2.26
CA VAL A 20 3.24 -5.47 3.01
C VAL A 20 3.03 -4.34 2.01
N ILE A 21 1.90 -3.65 2.13
CA ILE A 21 1.50 -2.55 1.24
C ILE A 21 1.34 -1.28 2.07
N GLU A 22 1.99 -0.20 1.65
CA GLU A 22 1.83 1.12 2.25
C GLU A 22 0.76 1.92 1.47
N LEU A 23 -0.19 2.54 2.17
CA LEU A 23 -1.15 3.48 1.59
C LEU A 23 -0.71 4.91 1.90
N ARG A 24 -0.47 5.73 0.88
CA ARG A 24 0.02 7.11 1.04
C ARG A 24 -1.08 8.14 0.95
N LYS A 25 -1.09 9.10 1.88
CA LYS A 25 -2.03 10.22 1.94
C LYS A 25 -1.44 11.58 1.56
N ASN A 26 -0.15 11.65 1.27
CA ASN A 26 0.61 12.89 0.99
C ASN A 26 1.06 12.95 -0.46
#